data_AF-A0AAV0C0B2-F1
#
_entry.id   AF-A0AAV0C0B2-F1
#
_cell.length_a   1.000
_cell.length_b   1.000
_cell.length_c   1.000
_cell.angle_alpha   90.00
_cell.angle_beta   90.00
_cell.angle_gamma   90.00
#
_symmetry.space_group_name_H-M   'P 1'
#
loop_
_entity.id
_entity.type
_entity.pdbx_description
1 polymer ?
#
loop_
_entity_poly.entity_id
_entity_poly.type
_entity_poly.pdbx_seq_one_letter_code
_entity_poly.pdbx_strand_id
1 'polypeptide(L)'
;MLTQVFGDMLYCPEPGCLGELPSPKELKHRVVLSTKPPKEYLESRHLSNERENVSPIWKYSSENDYSMKEESGSESNGVCSDPDEDYCEAATCQSDPSRKEISGNTDEQQVGDVMKSDLDGKGSTATVRSGAPDYKHLIAIRAGKAKEGLKHALTTLQEKVKRLSVNEQELEKATGLYGTDVVSFTQKNILRVYPKGMRVTSSNFNPMLGWIHGAQMVAFNMQGYGKSLWLMHGMFRSNGGCGYVKKPQFLLERHPNGEVFDPKVTLPVKLTLKVNVYLGDGWRLDFSHTHFDSYSPPDFYTKVYIIGVGADSGKRKTRIIEDEWVPKWGEEFEFPLTVPELALLRIEVREYDMSEKDDFGGQTCLPVSELRPGIRSVSLHDKKGEKLKSVRLLMRFQFMLS
;
A
#
# COMPACT_ATOMS: atom_id res chain seq x y z
N MET A 1 -13.95 -0.41 -27.31
CA MET A 1 -14.04 0.42 -26.10
C MET A 1 -12.70 1.01 -25.68
N LEU A 2 -11.70 0.25 -25.23
CA LEU A 2 -10.43 0.84 -24.74
C LEU A 2 -9.75 1.78 -25.76
N THR A 3 -9.59 1.32 -27.00
CA THR A 3 -9.02 2.13 -28.09
C THR A 3 -9.90 3.32 -28.47
N GLN A 4 -11.22 3.21 -28.34
CA GLN A 4 -12.16 4.30 -28.61
C GLN A 4 -12.16 5.37 -27.52
N VAL A 5 -11.99 4.95 -26.26
CA VAL A 5 -12.03 5.85 -25.09
C VAL A 5 -10.68 6.52 -24.87
N PHE A 6 -9.60 5.76 -24.89
CA PHE A 6 -8.26 6.28 -24.60
C PHE A 6 -7.53 6.76 -25.84
N GLY A 7 -7.91 6.33 -27.04
CA GLY A 7 -7.28 6.74 -28.30
C GLY A 7 -5.75 6.67 -28.22
N ASP A 8 -5.10 7.78 -28.54
CA ASP A 8 -3.65 7.92 -28.52
C ASP A 8 -3.04 7.86 -27.11
N MET A 9 -3.83 8.01 -26.04
CA MET A 9 -3.28 7.84 -24.69
C MET A 9 -2.94 6.38 -24.40
N LEU A 10 -3.57 5.41 -25.06
CA LEU A 10 -3.32 4.00 -24.81
C LEU A 10 -1.92 3.61 -25.34
N TYR A 11 -1.06 3.13 -24.46
CA TYR A 11 0.25 2.59 -24.83
C TYR A 11 0.13 1.13 -25.27
N CYS A 12 0.52 0.88 -26.52
CA CYS A 12 0.61 -0.45 -27.10
C CYS A 12 2.10 -0.78 -27.35
N PRO A 13 2.66 -1.84 -26.77
CA PRO A 13 4.03 -2.24 -27.04
C PRO A 13 4.19 -2.73 -28.48
N GLU A 14 5.40 -2.65 -29.03
CA GLU A 14 5.73 -3.33 -30.28
C GLU A 14 5.48 -4.86 -30.18
N PRO A 15 5.22 -5.56 -31.31
CA PRO A 15 4.96 -7.00 -31.31
C PRO A 15 6.09 -7.82 -30.67
N GLY A 16 5.96 -8.10 -29.38
CA GLY A 16 7.00 -8.70 -28.55
C GLY A 16 6.70 -8.49 -27.07
N CYS A 17 7.44 -9.15 -26.17
CA CYS A 17 7.43 -8.73 -24.76
C CYS A 17 8.62 -7.82 -24.53
N LEU A 18 8.44 -6.84 -23.66
CA LEU A 18 9.48 -5.91 -23.27
C LEU A 18 10.60 -6.62 -22.50
N GLY A 19 11.86 -6.42 -22.90
CA GLY A 19 13.03 -6.85 -22.15
C GLY A 19 13.31 -5.96 -20.93
N GLU A 20 12.90 -4.69 -21.02
CA GLU A 20 12.96 -3.69 -19.95
C GLU A 20 11.69 -2.85 -19.94
N LEU A 21 11.31 -2.33 -18.77
CA LEU A 21 10.14 -1.48 -18.64
C LEU A 21 10.47 -0.05 -19.13
N PRO A 22 9.60 0.57 -19.96
CA PRO A 22 9.75 1.97 -20.31
C PRO A 22 9.73 2.86 -19.07
N SER A 23 10.52 3.92 -19.10
CA SER A 23 10.60 4.90 -18.03
C SER A 23 9.30 5.69 -17.88
N PRO A 24 9.02 6.27 -16.70
CA PRO A 24 7.89 7.19 -16.53
C PRO A 24 7.92 8.38 -17.49
N LYS A 25 9.11 8.79 -17.96
CA LYS A 25 9.28 9.87 -18.94
C LYS A 25 8.80 9.46 -20.33
N GLU A 26 9.11 8.24 -20.76
CA GLU A 26 8.65 7.69 -22.06
C GLU A 26 7.14 7.41 -22.06
N LEU A 27 6.57 7.08 -20.89
CA LEU A 27 5.15 6.82 -20.71
C LEU A 27 4.36 8.06 -20.26
N LYS A 28 4.92 9.26 -20.37
CA LYS A 28 4.25 10.48 -19.92
C LYS A 28 2.92 10.66 -20.68
N HIS A 29 1.85 10.88 -19.93
CA HIS A 29 0.47 11.01 -20.44
C HIS A 29 -0.08 9.75 -21.14
N ARG A 30 0.53 8.57 -20.94
CA ARG A 30 0.04 7.30 -21.48
C ARG A 30 -0.69 6.47 -20.42
N VAL A 31 -1.61 5.63 -20.89
CA VAL A 31 -2.32 4.60 -20.13
C VAL A 31 -1.76 3.25 -20.52
N VAL A 32 -1.29 2.49 -19.53
CA VAL A 32 -0.63 1.20 -19.72
C VAL A 32 -1.54 0.07 -19.25
N LEU A 33 -1.85 -0.89 -20.13
CA LEU A 33 -2.63 -2.06 -19.77
C LEU A 33 -1.74 -3.15 -19.16
N SER A 34 -2.06 -3.55 -17.93
CA SER A 34 -1.35 -4.61 -17.20
C SER A 34 -2.29 -5.74 -16.77
N THR A 35 -2.33 -6.84 -17.53
CA THR A 35 -3.22 -7.98 -17.25
C THR A 35 -2.66 -9.31 -17.76
N LYS A 36 -3.39 -10.40 -17.51
CA LYS A 36 -3.08 -11.72 -18.07
C LYS A 36 -3.49 -11.73 -19.55
N PRO A 37 -2.65 -12.28 -20.45
CA PRO A 37 -3.08 -12.51 -21.83
C PRO A 37 -4.29 -13.46 -21.86
N PRO A 38 -5.21 -13.31 -22.82
CA PRO A 38 -6.31 -14.26 -23.04
C PRO A 38 -5.76 -15.68 -23.19
N LYS A 39 -6.48 -16.68 -22.67
CA LYS A 39 -6.18 -18.07 -23.00
C LYS A 39 -6.59 -18.29 -24.47
N GLU A 40 -5.66 -18.77 -25.29
CA GLU A 40 -5.93 -19.22 -26.67
C GLU A 40 -6.82 -20.46 -26.59
N TYR A 41 -8.14 -20.29 -26.50
CA TYR A 41 -9.10 -21.39 -26.41
C TYR A 41 -9.95 -21.56 -27.69
N LEU A 42 -9.60 -20.88 -28.78
CA LEU A 42 -10.45 -20.83 -29.99
C LEU A 42 -9.77 -21.27 -31.29
N GLU A 43 -8.46 -21.50 -31.32
CA GLU A 43 -7.81 -21.95 -32.56
C GLU A 43 -7.93 -23.47 -32.79
N SER A 44 -8.23 -24.27 -31.76
CA SER A 44 -8.36 -25.72 -31.89
C SER A 44 -9.73 -26.20 -32.43
N ARG A 45 -10.72 -25.31 -32.60
CA ARG A 45 -12.04 -25.68 -33.18
C ARG A 45 -12.10 -25.63 -34.70
N HIS A 46 -11.06 -25.14 -35.39
CA HIS A 46 -11.02 -25.11 -36.85
C HIS A 46 -10.26 -26.27 -37.49
N LEU A 47 -9.62 -27.15 -36.70
CA LEU A 47 -8.85 -28.29 -37.21
C LEU A 47 -9.45 -29.66 -36.85
N SER A 48 -10.59 -29.72 -36.15
CA SER A 48 -11.20 -30.99 -35.71
C SER A 48 -12.61 -31.23 -36.25
N ASN A 49 -12.98 -30.62 -37.38
CA ASN A 49 -14.27 -30.87 -38.04
C ASN A 49 -14.21 -31.92 -39.17
N GLU A 50 -13.24 -32.82 -39.12
CA GLU A 50 -13.28 -34.09 -39.84
C GLU A 50 -12.71 -35.20 -38.96
N ARG A 51 -13.60 -35.81 -38.14
CA ARG A 51 -13.68 -37.26 -37.85
C ARG A 51 -14.60 -37.53 -36.65
N GLU A 52 -15.79 -37.99 -37.00
CA GLU A 52 -16.57 -39.06 -36.37
C GLU A 52 -16.84 -39.06 -34.85
N ASN A 53 -18.14 -38.88 -34.54
CA ASN A 53 -18.96 -39.62 -33.58
C ASN A 53 -18.25 -40.57 -32.61
N VAL A 54 -18.00 -40.13 -31.36
CA VAL A 54 -18.21 -40.94 -30.15
C VAL A 54 -18.51 -40.02 -28.97
N SER A 55 -19.67 -40.19 -28.33
CA SER A 55 -20.01 -39.55 -27.05
C SER A 55 -19.37 -40.31 -25.88
N PRO A 56 -18.82 -39.62 -24.86
CA PRO A 56 -18.71 -40.22 -23.53
C PRO A 56 -19.39 -39.37 -22.44
N ILE A 57 -20.47 -39.93 -21.91
CA ILE A 57 -20.78 -40.16 -20.48
C ILE A 57 -20.19 -39.16 -19.48
N TRP A 58 -21.06 -38.34 -18.88
CA TRP A 58 -20.80 -37.65 -17.62
C TRP A 58 -21.03 -38.61 -16.45
N LYS A 59 -20.02 -38.84 -15.62
CA LYS A 59 -20.21 -39.38 -14.26
C LYS A 59 -19.88 -38.30 -13.24
N TYR A 60 -20.93 -37.84 -12.58
CA TYR A 60 -20.88 -37.14 -11.30
C TYR A 60 -20.63 -38.20 -10.21
N SER A 61 -19.66 -37.98 -9.34
CA SER A 61 -19.63 -38.62 -8.02
C SER A 61 -19.23 -37.58 -6.99
N SER A 62 -20.26 -37.13 -6.26
CA SER A 62 -20.15 -36.64 -4.89
C SER A 62 -19.98 -37.83 -3.96
N GLU A 63 -19.14 -37.71 -2.93
CA GLU A 63 -19.54 -37.92 -1.53
C GLU A 63 -18.40 -37.57 -0.56
N ASN A 64 -18.84 -37.09 0.62
CA ASN A 64 -18.11 -36.55 1.76
C ASN A 64 -17.26 -37.61 2.49
N ASP A 65 -16.29 -37.19 3.32
CA ASP A 65 -16.48 -37.23 4.78
C ASP A 65 -15.40 -36.46 5.57
N TYR A 66 -15.81 -35.90 6.70
CA TYR A 66 -15.00 -35.20 7.70
C TYR A 66 -14.35 -36.18 8.68
N SER A 67 -13.17 -35.83 9.20
CA SER A 67 -12.73 -36.31 10.52
C SER A 67 -11.69 -35.37 11.14
N MET A 68 -12.06 -34.83 12.30
CA MET A 68 -11.23 -34.06 13.22
C MET A 68 -10.25 -34.98 13.95
N LYS A 69 -9.01 -34.52 14.16
CA LYS A 69 -8.21 -34.88 15.34
C LYS A 69 -7.39 -33.70 15.81
N GLU A 70 -7.63 -33.33 17.07
CA GLU A 70 -6.75 -32.51 17.90
C GLU A 70 -5.51 -33.32 18.28
N GLU A 71 -4.35 -32.65 18.36
CA GLU A 71 -3.31 -33.04 19.31
C GLU A 71 -2.49 -31.82 19.72
N SER A 72 -2.33 -31.71 21.04
CA SER A 72 -1.62 -30.71 21.83
C SER A 72 -0.10 -30.86 21.77
N GLY A 73 0.65 -29.76 21.96
CA GLY A 73 2.01 -29.87 22.50
C GLY A 73 3.00 -28.73 22.27
N SER A 74 3.12 -27.86 23.28
CA SER A 74 4.36 -27.26 23.81
C SER A 74 5.03 -26.03 23.17
N GLU A 75 5.50 -25.20 24.10
CA GLU A 75 5.98 -23.82 24.04
C GLU A 75 7.38 -23.65 23.45
N SER A 76 7.65 -22.45 22.91
CA SER A 76 8.94 -21.77 23.15
C SER A 76 8.79 -20.25 23.02
N ASN A 77 9.35 -19.56 24.02
CA ASN A 77 9.34 -18.11 24.25
C ASN A 77 10.20 -17.33 23.24
N GLY A 78 9.79 -16.09 22.90
CA GLY A 78 10.73 -15.11 22.38
C GLY A 78 10.17 -13.86 21.68
N VAL A 79 10.03 -12.79 22.47
CA VAL A 79 10.21 -11.37 22.10
C VAL A 79 8.96 -10.54 21.70
N CYS A 80 8.88 -9.41 22.42
CA CYS A 80 7.80 -8.47 22.63
C CYS A 80 7.27 -7.77 21.37
N SER A 81 5.94 -7.75 21.25
CA SER A 81 5.19 -6.75 20.48
C SER A 81 4.35 -5.98 21.49
N ASP A 82 4.70 -4.73 21.78
CA ASP A 82 3.83 -3.86 22.60
C ASP A 82 2.56 -3.50 21.81
N PRO A 83 1.38 -3.54 22.44
CA PRO A 83 0.11 -3.26 21.80
C PRO A 83 -0.22 -1.76 21.87
N ASP A 84 0.26 -0.99 20.90
CA ASP A 84 -0.38 0.29 20.52
C ASP A 84 -1.22 0.02 19.26
N GLU A 85 -2.31 -0.75 19.42
CA GLU A 85 -3.39 -0.85 18.43
C GLU A 85 -4.19 0.47 18.41
N ASP A 86 -3.77 1.44 17.60
CA ASP A 86 -4.68 2.53 17.22
C ASP A 86 -5.63 1.96 16.14
N TYR A 87 -6.76 1.45 16.62
CA TYR A 87 -7.90 0.95 15.85
C TYR A 87 -8.35 1.97 14.80
N CYS A 88 -8.71 1.47 13.61
CA CYS A 88 -9.37 2.24 12.57
C CYS A 88 -10.80 2.60 13.02
N GLU A 89 -11.08 3.87 13.26
CA GLU A 89 -12.47 4.34 13.38
C GLU A 89 -13.13 4.37 11.99
N ALA A 90 -14.12 3.51 11.81
CA ALA A 90 -15.15 3.73 10.81
C ALA A 90 -15.96 4.96 11.25
N ALA A 91 -15.91 6.03 10.46
CA ALA A 91 -16.72 7.21 10.70
C ALA A 91 -18.21 6.84 10.56
N THR A 92 -18.95 6.87 11.67
CA THR A 92 -20.41 6.85 11.69
C THR A 92 -20.91 8.26 11.37
N CYS A 93 -21.56 8.41 10.22
CA CYS A 93 -22.31 9.61 9.89
C CYS A 93 -23.59 9.64 10.74
N GLN A 94 -23.69 10.59 11.67
CA GLN A 94 -24.95 10.90 12.35
C GLN A 94 -25.88 11.65 11.38
N SER A 95 -27.12 11.18 11.24
CA SER A 95 -28.21 11.93 10.62
C SER A 95 -29.44 11.90 11.54
N ASP A 96 -29.99 13.09 11.79
CA ASP A 96 -31.14 13.42 12.63
C ASP A 96 -32.44 12.64 12.25
N PRO A 97 -33.39 12.43 13.19
CA PRO A 97 -34.46 11.45 13.07
C PRO A 97 -35.76 12.07 12.55
N SER A 98 -36.16 11.75 11.31
CA SER A 98 -37.58 11.78 10.95
C SER A 98 -37.89 10.99 9.68
N ARG A 99 -38.15 9.67 9.79
CA ARG A 99 -39.26 9.03 9.07
C ARG A 99 -39.48 7.58 9.49
N LYS A 100 -40.77 7.26 9.62
CA LYS A 100 -41.37 6.04 10.16
C LYS A 100 -40.90 4.76 9.48
N GLU A 101 -40.72 3.75 10.35
CA GLU A 101 -40.53 2.34 10.05
C GLU A 101 -41.64 1.77 9.16
N ILE A 102 -41.24 0.97 8.17
CA ILE A 102 -42.02 -0.17 7.67
C ILE A 102 -41.04 -1.33 7.53
N SER A 103 -41.35 -2.42 8.23
CA SER A 103 -40.64 -3.69 8.27
C SER A 103 -40.74 -4.44 6.94
N GLY A 104 -39.62 -4.99 6.51
CA GLY A 104 -39.53 -5.86 5.34
C GLY A 104 -38.24 -6.66 5.39
N ASN A 105 -38.37 -7.92 5.81
CA ASN A 105 -37.30 -8.91 5.86
C ASN A 105 -36.79 -9.15 4.43
N THR A 106 -35.47 -9.07 4.17
CA THR A 106 -34.89 -9.68 2.97
C THR A 106 -33.42 -10.05 3.21
N ASP A 107 -33.14 -11.34 3.14
CA ASP A 107 -31.82 -11.96 3.13
C ASP A 107 -31.04 -11.55 1.87
N GLU A 108 -29.86 -10.94 2.02
CA GLU A 108 -28.92 -10.74 0.91
C GLU A 108 -27.90 -11.88 0.87
N GLN A 109 -28.17 -12.85 0.01
CA GLN A 109 -27.28 -13.94 -0.35
C GLN A 109 -26.21 -13.50 -1.36
N GLN A 110 -25.03 -14.09 -1.16
CA GLN A 110 -23.83 -14.12 -1.99
C GLN A 110 -24.12 -14.22 -3.49
N VAL A 111 -23.57 -13.29 -4.29
CA VAL A 111 -23.48 -13.46 -5.75
C VAL A 111 -22.14 -14.10 -6.07
N GLY A 112 -22.14 -15.44 -6.06
CA GLY A 112 -21.19 -16.25 -6.80
C GLY A 112 -21.63 -16.33 -8.27
N ASP A 113 -20.74 -15.96 -9.19
CA ASP A 113 -20.95 -16.09 -10.63
C ASP A 113 -21.05 -17.56 -11.05
N VAL A 114 -22.27 -18.10 -11.10
CA VAL A 114 -22.67 -19.15 -12.04
C VAL A 114 -24.15 -18.98 -12.37
N MET A 115 -24.48 -18.47 -13.55
CA MET A 115 -25.74 -18.84 -14.22
C MET A 115 -25.48 -19.13 -15.69
N LYS A 116 -25.58 -20.42 -16.00
CA LYS A 116 -25.80 -20.98 -17.32
C LYS A 116 -27.32 -21.04 -17.50
N SER A 117 -27.87 -20.32 -18.47
CA SER A 117 -29.26 -20.49 -18.90
C SER A 117 -29.28 -20.90 -20.37
N ASP A 118 -29.75 -22.12 -20.59
CA ASP A 118 -30.20 -22.59 -21.88
C ASP A 118 -31.57 -21.97 -22.17
N LEU A 119 -31.68 -21.22 -23.27
CA LEU A 119 -32.95 -20.85 -23.88
C LEU A 119 -32.86 -21.16 -25.38
N ASP A 120 -33.56 -22.22 -25.79
CA ASP A 120 -33.83 -22.51 -27.18
C ASP A 120 -34.73 -21.42 -27.79
N GLY A 121 -34.20 -20.74 -28.81
CA GLY A 121 -34.91 -19.69 -29.55
C GLY A 121 -34.26 -19.46 -30.90
N LYS A 122 -35.01 -19.77 -31.97
CA LYS A 122 -34.62 -19.81 -33.38
C LYS A 122 -33.88 -18.57 -33.91
N GLY A 123 -32.79 -18.84 -34.65
CA GLY A 123 -32.46 -18.22 -35.94
C GLY A 123 -32.23 -16.70 -35.99
N SER A 124 -30.98 -16.27 -35.83
CA SER A 124 -30.41 -15.23 -36.69
C SER A 124 -28.89 -15.26 -36.64
N THR A 125 -28.25 -15.31 -37.80
CA THR A 125 -26.80 -15.27 -38.01
C THR A 125 -26.20 -14.00 -37.43
N ALA A 126 -25.50 -14.10 -36.29
CA ALA A 126 -24.64 -13.06 -35.77
C ALA A 126 -23.18 -13.49 -35.90
N THR A 127 -22.42 -12.74 -36.69
CA THR A 127 -20.98 -12.87 -36.95
C THR A 127 -20.18 -12.81 -35.65
N VAL A 128 -19.50 -13.90 -35.31
CA VAL A 128 -18.52 -13.92 -34.21
C VAL A 128 -17.32 -13.07 -34.64
N ARG A 129 -17.21 -11.85 -34.09
CA ARG A 129 -16.01 -11.03 -34.25
C ARG A 129 -14.87 -11.62 -33.42
N SER A 130 -13.83 -12.08 -34.10
CA SER A 130 -12.54 -12.49 -33.56
C SER A 130 -11.82 -11.30 -32.88
N GLY A 131 -12.13 -11.02 -31.60
CA GLY A 131 -11.56 -9.90 -30.84
C GLY A 131 -10.42 -10.27 -29.86
N ALA A 132 -10.13 -11.57 -29.71
CA ALA A 132 -9.10 -12.07 -28.80
C ALA A 132 -7.65 -11.77 -29.24
N PRO A 133 -7.30 -11.81 -30.55
CA PRO A 133 -5.95 -11.47 -31.02
C PRO A 133 -5.61 -9.99 -30.75
N ASP A 134 -6.52 -9.08 -31.10
CA ASP A 134 -6.33 -7.63 -30.97
C ASP A 134 -6.07 -7.20 -29.53
N TYR A 135 -6.79 -7.77 -28.57
CA TYR A 135 -6.62 -7.43 -27.15
C TYR A 135 -5.25 -7.81 -26.59
N LYS A 136 -4.68 -8.94 -27.04
CA LYS A 136 -3.36 -9.42 -26.57
C LYS A 136 -2.25 -8.42 -26.90
N HIS A 137 -2.36 -7.73 -28.04
CA HIS A 137 -1.41 -6.71 -28.49
C HIS A 137 -1.49 -5.41 -27.68
N LEU A 138 -2.59 -5.17 -26.96
CA LEU A 138 -2.75 -4.00 -26.08
C LEU A 138 -2.05 -4.18 -24.72
N ILE A 139 -1.67 -5.41 -24.35
CA ILE A 139 -1.12 -5.70 -23.01
C ILE A 139 0.38 -5.40 -22.98
N ALA A 140 0.73 -4.26 -22.41
CA ALA A 140 2.11 -3.82 -22.21
C ALA A 140 2.84 -4.61 -21.13
N ILE A 141 2.20 -4.83 -19.97
CA ILE A 141 2.84 -5.51 -18.83
C ILE A 141 2.05 -6.77 -18.50
N ARG A 142 2.63 -7.93 -18.79
CA ARG A 142 1.95 -9.21 -18.57
C ARG A 142 1.94 -9.59 -17.10
N ALA A 143 0.76 -9.92 -16.58
CA ALA A 143 0.62 -10.46 -15.24
C ALA A 143 0.99 -11.96 -15.20
N GLY A 144 1.98 -12.30 -14.38
CA GLY A 144 2.43 -13.67 -14.15
C GLY A 144 1.54 -14.47 -13.18
N LYS A 145 1.81 -15.77 -13.07
CA LYS A 145 1.24 -16.67 -12.06
C LYS A 145 2.36 -17.37 -11.30
N ALA A 146 2.16 -17.59 -10.00
CA ALA A 146 3.01 -18.42 -9.17
C ALA A 146 2.46 -19.86 -9.08
N LYS A 147 2.30 -20.54 -10.23
CA LYS A 147 1.72 -21.91 -10.26
C LYS A 147 2.56 -22.93 -9.50
N GLU A 148 3.88 -22.82 -9.61
CA GLU A 148 4.87 -23.71 -8.98
C GLU A 148 5.37 -23.12 -7.65
N GLY A 149 4.60 -22.22 -7.05
CA GLY A 149 4.96 -21.51 -5.83
C GLY A 149 5.64 -20.16 -6.08
N LEU A 150 5.58 -19.31 -5.05
CA LEU A 150 6.06 -17.93 -5.11
C LEU A 150 7.58 -17.85 -5.25
N LYS A 151 8.34 -18.67 -4.50
CA LYS A 151 9.80 -18.72 -4.60
C LYS A 151 10.27 -19.03 -6.02
N HIS A 152 9.66 -20.02 -6.67
CA HIS A 152 9.97 -20.33 -8.07
C HIS A 152 9.66 -19.12 -8.95
N ALA A 153 8.47 -18.52 -8.82
CA ALA A 153 8.06 -17.38 -9.63
C ALA A 153 8.97 -16.13 -9.51
N LEU A 154 9.61 -15.93 -8.35
CA LEU A 154 10.56 -14.85 -8.07
C LEU A 154 11.95 -15.12 -8.65
N THR A 155 12.39 -16.39 -8.64
CA THR A 155 13.76 -16.79 -9.00
C THR A 155 13.91 -17.27 -10.44
N THR A 156 12.83 -17.66 -11.11
CA THR A 156 12.88 -18.04 -12.54
C THR A 156 13.47 -16.89 -13.36
N LEU A 157 14.63 -17.12 -13.95
CA LEU A 157 15.22 -16.21 -14.93
C LEU A 157 14.26 -16.09 -16.11
N GLN A 158 13.85 -14.86 -16.38
CA GLN A 158 13.00 -14.55 -17.51
C GLN A 158 13.66 -13.45 -18.32
N GLU A 159 13.77 -13.68 -19.63
CA GLU A 159 14.25 -12.68 -20.59
C GLU A 159 13.30 -11.48 -20.71
N LYS A 160 12.09 -11.58 -20.14
CA LYS A 160 10.97 -10.67 -20.36
C LYS A 160 10.45 -10.16 -19.02
N VAL A 161 10.16 -8.86 -18.94
CA VAL A 161 9.58 -8.27 -17.74
C VAL A 161 8.14 -8.73 -17.53
N LYS A 162 7.78 -8.97 -16.26
CA LYS A 162 6.41 -9.29 -15.85
C LYS A 162 6.01 -8.51 -14.62
N ARG A 163 4.70 -8.52 -14.35
CA ARG A 163 4.15 -8.15 -13.04
C ARG A 163 3.75 -9.39 -12.28
N LEU A 164 4.18 -9.51 -11.02
CA LEU A 164 3.61 -10.47 -10.08
C LEU A 164 2.67 -9.75 -9.10
N SER A 165 1.59 -10.39 -8.69
CA SER A 165 0.68 -9.87 -7.66
C SER A 165 0.65 -10.85 -6.49
N VAL A 166 0.83 -10.35 -5.28
CA VAL A 166 0.74 -11.11 -4.02
C VAL A 166 -0.10 -10.35 -3.01
N ASN A 167 -0.78 -11.05 -2.13
CA ASN A 167 -1.42 -10.41 -0.99
C ASN A 167 -0.41 -10.10 0.14
N GLU A 168 -0.80 -9.31 1.12
CA GLU A 168 0.07 -8.90 2.25
C GLU A 168 0.66 -10.08 3.04
N GLN A 169 -0.09 -11.16 3.26
CA GLN A 169 0.37 -12.32 4.05
C GLN A 169 1.34 -13.18 3.26
N GLU A 170 1.11 -13.32 1.95
CA GLU A 170 2.07 -13.96 1.03
C GLU A 170 3.38 -13.18 0.98
N LEU A 171 3.32 -11.85 0.95
CA LEU A 171 4.51 -11.00 1.02
C LEU A 171 5.24 -11.19 2.37
N GLU A 172 4.52 -11.17 3.49
CA GLU A 172 5.11 -11.39 4.81
C GLU A 172 5.82 -12.74 4.91
N LYS A 173 5.19 -13.82 4.45
CA LYS A 173 5.83 -15.14 4.38
C LYS A 173 7.04 -15.14 3.45
N ALA A 174 6.95 -14.52 2.28
CA ALA A 174 8.03 -14.48 1.30
C ALA A 174 9.25 -13.71 1.81
N THR A 175 9.03 -12.54 2.42
CA THR A 175 10.08 -11.70 2.99
C THR A 175 10.71 -12.36 4.22
N GLY A 176 9.92 -13.09 5.02
CA GLY A 176 10.40 -13.92 6.12
C GLY A 176 11.32 -15.06 5.67
N LEU A 177 11.03 -15.72 4.54
CA LEU A 177 11.76 -16.92 4.10
C LEU A 177 12.86 -16.65 3.06
N TYR A 178 12.68 -15.67 2.17
CA TYR A 178 13.54 -15.40 1.01
C TYR A 178 13.46 -13.93 0.57
N GLY A 179 13.65 -12.99 1.49
CA GLY A 179 13.56 -11.55 1.22
C GLY A 179 14.48 -11.03 0.10
N THR A 180 15.70 -11.54 -0.01
CA THR A 180 16.64 -11.17 -1.09
C THR A 180 16.19 -11.61 -2.48
N ASP A 181 15.43 -12.70 -2.59
CA ASP A 181 14.78 -13.11 -3.85
C ASP A 181 13.69 -12.10 -4.25
N VAL A 182 12.94 -11.56 -3.26
CA VAL A 182 11.94 -10.51 -3.50
C VAL A 182 12.62 -9.23 -3.99
N VAL A 183 13.70 -8.79 -3.33
CA VAL A 183 14.47 -7.61 -3.76
C VAL A 183 14.99 -7.81 -5.19
N SER A 184 15.66 -8.94 -5.45
CA SER A 184 16.19 -9.30 -6.78
C SER A 184 15.10 -9.27 -7.86
N PHE A 185 13.92 -9.81 -7.55
CA PHE A 185 12.80 -9.79 -8.49
C PHE A 185 12.38 -8.36 -8.85
N THR A 186 12.27 -7.47 -7.86
CA THR A 186 11.80 -6.08 -8.05
C THR A 186 12.82 -5.17 -8.74
N GLN A 187 14.07 -5.59 -8.90
CA GLN A 187 15.07 -4.85 -9.68
C GLN A 187 14.73 -4.81 -11.18
N LYS A 188 14.11 -5.88 -11.70
CA LYS A 188 13.74 -6.00 -13.13
C LYS A 188 12.24 -6.08 -13.38
N ASN A 189 11.46 -6.51 -12.40
CA ASN A 189 10.02 -6.78 -12.54
C ASN A 189 9.19 -5.90 -11.62
N ILE A 190 7.88 -5.86 -11.85
CA ILE A 190 6.94 -5.16 -10.97
C ILE A 190 6.32 -6.13 -9.99
N LEU A 191 6.38 -5.80 -8.69
CA LEU A 191 5.62 -6.49 -7.66
C LEU A 191 4.44 -5.63 -7.21
N ARG A 192 3.23 -6.17 -7.36
CA ARG A 192 2.00 -5.62 -6.82
C ARG A 192 1.64 -6.33 -5.52
N VAL A 193 1.50 -5.55 -4.46
CA VAL A 193 1.06 -6.02 -3.14
C VAL A 193 -0.34 -5.46 -2.91
N TYR A 194 -1.27 -6.27 -2.41
CA TYR A 194 -2.63 -5.83 -2.13
C TYR A 194 -3.15 -6.37 -0.78
N PRO A 195 -4.13 -5.69 -0.15
CA PRO A 195 -4.70 -6.13 1.11
C PRO A 195 -5.37 -7.50 0.99
N LYS A 196 -5.35 -8.31 2.06
CA LYS A 196 -6.05 -9.60 2.09
C LYS A 196 -7.57 -9.41 1.96
N GLY A 197 -8.25 -10.37 1.34
CA GLY A 197 -9.71 -10.31 1.13
C GLY A 197 -10.53 -10.26 2.42
N MET A 198 -9.98 -10.76 3.54
CA MET A 198 -10.64 -10.72 4.85
C MET A 198 -10.70 -9.32 5.49
N ARG A 199 -10.08 -8.28 4.90
CA ARG A 199 -10.20 -6.90 5.37
C ARG A 199 -11.54 -6.31 4.94
N VAL A 200 -12.63 -6.86 5.47
CA VAL A 200 -14.01 -6.43 5.18
C VAL A 200 -14.23 -4.97 5.58
N THR A 201 -13.56 -4.50 6.64
CA THR A 201 -13.57 -3.10 7.09
C THR A 201 -12.69 -2.17 6.25
N SER A 202 -12.13 -2.66 5.13
CA SER A 202 -11.28 -1.87 4.24
C SER A 202 -10.02 -1.26 4.89
N SER A 203 -9.58 -1.81 6.03
CA SER A 203 -8.33 -1.40 6.67
C SER A 203 -7.12 -1.58 5.74
N ASN A 204 -6.04 -0.84 6.00
CA ASN A 204 -4.81 -0.93 5.22
C ASN A 204 -3.70 -1.63 6.01
N PHE A 205 -2.80 -2.29 5.30
CA PHE A 205 -1.62 -2.96 5.87
C PHE A 205 -0.44 -1.99 5.99
N ASN A 206 0.62 -2.37 6.70
CA ASN A 206 1.84 -1.57 6.79
C ASN A 206 2.61 -1.62 5.45
N PRO A 207 2.75 -0.49 4.73
CA PRO A 207 3.39 -0.52 3.40
C PRO A 207 4.90 -0.68 3.42
N MET A 208 5.55 -0.43 4.58
CA MET A 208 7.00 -0.49 4.69
C MET A 208 7.55 -1.85 4.28
N LEU A 209 6.85 -2.93 4.62
CA LEU A 209 7.29 -4.29 4.27
C LEU A 209 7.45 -4.48 2.76
N GLY A 210 6.58 -3.86 1.95
CA GLY A 210 6.70 -3.85 0.50
C GLY A 210 7.85 -2.95 0.03
N TRP A 211 7.91 -1.70 0.51
CA TRP A 211 8.90 -0.72 0.05
C TRP A 211 10.34 -1.10 0.40
N ILE A 212 10.61 -1.65 1.59
CA ILE A 212 11.97 -2.11 1.97
C ILE A 212 12.45 -3.29 1.12
N HIS A 213 11.53 -4.07 0.54
CA HIS A 213 11.84 -5.15 -0.41
C HIS A 213 11.71 -4.72 -1.88
N GLY A 214 11.56 -3.41 -2.14
CA GLY A 214 11.54 -2.85 -3.48
C GLY A 214 10.23 -2.98 -4.25
N ALA A 215 9.13 -3.41 -3.61
CA ALA A 215 7.82 -3.51 -4.24
C ALA A 215 7.31 -2.12 -4.65
N GLN A 216 6.95 -1.96 -5.92
CA GLN A 216 6.60 -0.68 -6.51
C GLN A 216 5.10 -0.38 -6.41
N MET A 217 4.26 -1.41 -6.54
CA MET A 217 2.80 -1.27 -6.57
C MET A 217 2.18 -1.76 -5.27
N VAL A 218 2.39 -1.01 -4.19
CA VAL A 218 1.74 -1.26 -2.89
C VAL A 218 0.35 -0.63 -2.92
N ALA A 219 -0.70 -1.45 -3.07
CA ALA A 219 -2.07 -1.00 -3.25
C ALA A 219 -2.77 -0.75 -1.91
N PHE A 220 -3.51 0.35 -1.82
CA PHE A 220 -4.27 0.75 -0.64
C PHE A 220 -5.74 0.92 -0.95
N ASN A 221 -6.56 0.74 0.09
CA ASN A 221 -7.95 1.17 0.15
C ASN A 221 -7.97 2.68 0.43
N MET A 222 -8.29 3.48 -0.58
CA MET A 222 -8.21 4.96 -0.53
C MET A 222 -9.43 5.64 0.11
N GLN A 223 -10.51 4.90 0.35
CA GLN A 223 -11.78 5.40 0.89
C GLN A 223 -11.75 5.75 2.39
N GLY A 224 -10.70 5.32 3.10
CA GLY A 224 -10.57 5.51 4.54
C GLY A 224 -9.51 6.53 4.92
N TYR A 225 -9.20 6.57 6.22
CA TYR A 225 -8.10 7.33 6.79
C TYR A 225 -7.31 6.42 7.72
N GLY A 226 -6.05 6.76 7.99
CA GLY A 226 -5.26 6.02 8.97
C GLY A 226 -3.76 6.06 8.68
N LYS A 227 -3.01 5.45 9.59
CA LYS A 227 -1.53 5.47 9.59
C LYS A 227 -0.95 5.08 8.23
N SER A 228 -1.38 3.97 7.64
CA SER A 228 -0.84 3.49 6.37
C SER A 228 -1.08 4.43 5.19
N LEU A 229 -2.26 5.07 5.11
CA LEU A 229 -2.53 6.08 4.09
C LEU A 229 -1.69 7.34 4.31
N TRP A 230 -1.47 7.72 5.58
CA TRP A 230 -0.56 8.81 5.93
C TRP A 230 0.90 8.55 5.55
N LEU A 231 1.38 7.32 5.71
CA LEU A 231 2.69 6.91 5.22
C LEU A 231 2.76 6.99 3.69
N MET A 232 1.71 6.54 3.00
CA MET A 232 1.59 6.64 1.54
C MET A 232 1.62 8.10 1.08
N HIS A 233 0.79 8.97 1.64
CA HIS A 233 0.80 10.39 1.32
C HIS A 233 2.17 11.03 1.61
N GLY A 234 2.82 10.65 2.72
CA GLY A 234 4.17 11.10 3.04
C GLY A 234 5.20 10.68 2.00
N MET A 235 5.27 9.39 1.66
CA MET A 235 6.19 8.84 0.66
C MET A 235 6.00 9.53 -0.70
N PHE A 236 4.76 9.65 -1.17
CA PHE A 236 4.45 10.18 -2.50
C PHE A 236 4.37 11.71 -2.57
N ARG A 237 4.62 12.44 -1.47
CA ARG A 237 4.96 13.88 -1.55
C ARG A 237 6.33 14.10 -2.20
N SER A 238 7.21 13.11 -2.15
CA SER A 238 8.51 13.14 -2.85
C SER A 238 8.34 13.39 -4.33
N ASN A 239 9.40 13.85 -4.99
CA ASN A 239 9.43 14.03 -6.45
C ASN A 239 8.23 14.85 -6.99
N GLY A 240 7.89 15.93 -6.28
CA GLY A 240 6.84 16.87 -6.68
C GLY A 240 5.43 16.30 -6.67
N GLY A 241 5.17 15.17 -5.99
CA GLY A 241 3.83 14.62 -5.92
C GLY A 241 3.35 13.88 -7.18
N CYS A 242 4.25 13.52 -8.10
CA CYS A 242 3.86 12.99 -9.40
C CYS A 242 3.38 11.52 -9.39
N GLY A 243 3.39 10.86 -8.23
CA GLY A 243 3.00 9.45 -8.07
C GLY A 243 4.10 8.43 -8.38
N TYR A 244 5.30 8.88 -8.79
CA TYR A 244 6.48 8.02 -8.99
C TYR A 244 7.64 8.51 -8.15
N VAL A 245 8.21 7.63 -7.32
CA VAL A 245 9.39 7.91 -6.49
C VAL A 245 10.48 6.91 -6.89
N LYS A 246 11.68 7.40 -7.22
CA LYS A 246 12.80 6.54 -7.61
C LYS A 246 13.25 5.73 -6.39
N LYS A 247 13.37 4.41 -6.54
CA LYS A 247 13.95 3.55 -5.49
C LYS A 247 15.41 3.94 -5.21
N PRO A 248 15.91 3.75 -3.98
CA PRO A 248 17.33 3.84 -3.68
C PRO A 248 18.18 2.91 -4.56
N GLN A 249 19.44 3.27 -4.79
CA GLN A 249 20.33 2.54 -5.71
C GLN A 249 20.46 1.05 -5.35
N PHE A 250 20.56 0.73 -4.06
CA PHE A 250 20.67 -0.65 -3.56
C PHE A 250 19.41 -1.51 -3.79
N LEU A 251 18.26 -0.90 -4.13
CA LEU A 251 17.04 -1.59 -4.55
C LEU A 251 16.82 -1.60 -6.08
N LEU A 252 17.70 -0.94 -6.84
CA LEU A 252 17.69 -0.93 -8.31
C LEU A 252 18.68 -1.93 -8.88
N GLU A 253 19.86 -2.05 -8.28
CA GLU A 253 20.97 -2.84 -8.80
C GLU A 253 21.59 -3.70 -7.70
N ARG A 254 22.29 -4.76 -8.11
CA ARG A 254 23.15 -5.53 -7.21
C ARG A 254 24.38 -4.73 -6.86
N HIS A 255 24.92 -4.95 -5.67
CA HIS A 255 26.22 -4.41 -5.31
C HIS A 255 27.31 -4.94 -6.26
N PRO A 256 28.43 -4.21 -6.44
CA PRO A 256 29.51 -4.65 -7.33
C PRO A 256 30.11 -6.03 -6.99
N ASN A 257 30.01 -6.44 -5.73
CA ASN A 257 30.40 -7.77 -5.24
C ASN A 257 29.36 -8.87 -5.54
N GLY A 258 28.27 -8.54 -6.23
CA GLY A 258 27.18 -9.45 -6.57
C GLY A 258 26.10 -9.59 -5.50
N GLU A 259 26.26 -8.96 -4.34
CA GLU A 259 25.32 -9.05 -3.22
C GLU A 259 24.04 -8.25 -3.49
N VAL A 260 22.94 -8.75 -2.95
CA VAL A 260 21.63 -8.12 -2.99
C VAL A 260 21.36 -7.54 -1.62
N PHE A 261 20.79 -6.34 -1.57
CA PHE A 261 20.37 -5.73 -0.31
C PHE A 261 19.45 -6.68 0.47
N ASP A 262 19.83 -7.00 1.71
CA ASP A 262 19.01 -7.77 2.64
C ASP A 262 18.47 -6.84 3.74
N PRO A 263 17.16 -6.55 3.78
CA PRO A 263 16.55 -5.71 4.80
C PRO A 263 16.70 -6.23 6.24
N LYS A 264 17.08 -7.50 6.43
CA LYS A 264 17.30 -8.10 7.75
C LYS A 264 18.71 -7.85 8.30
N VAL A 265 19.67 -7.54 7.44
CA VAL A 265 21.04 -7.27 7.88
C VAL A 265 21.10 -5.88 8.49
N THR A 266 21.59 -5.80 9.73
CA THR A 266 21.84 -4.52 10.38
C THR A 266 23.03 -3.83 9.70
N LEU A 267 22.75 -2.70 9.05
CA LEU A 267 23.77 -1.86 8.44
C LEU A 267 24.34 -0.86 9.46
N PRO A 268 25.57 -0.35 9.25
CA PRO A 268 26.09 0.74 10.06
C PRO A 268 25.22 1.99 9.90
N VAL A 269 25.22 2.85 10.92
CA VAL A 269 24.58 4.16 10.84
C VAL A 269 25.26 4.96 9.74
N LYS A 270 24.46 5.48 8.81
CA LYS A 270 24.90 6.34 7.70
C LYS A 270 24.71 7.83 8.01
N LEU A 271 23.65 8.12 8.76
CA LEU A 271 23.20 9.46 9.04
C LEU A 271 22.53 9.50 10.40
N THR A 272 22.86 10.48 11.24
CA THR A 272 22.05 10.84 12.41
C THR A 272 21.22 12.09 12.11
N LEU A 273 19.89 11.94 12.17
CA LEU A 273 18.94 13.05 12.05
C LEU A 273 18.64 13.61 13.45
N LYS A 274 18.96 14.90 13.63
CA LYS A 274 18.52 15.71 14.77
C LYS A 274 17.25 16.47 14.42
N VAL A 275 16.24 16.34 15.27
CA VAL A 275 14.95 17.03 15.16
C VAL A 275 14.71 17.84 16.42
N ASN A 276 14.68 19.17 16.30
CA ASN A 276 14.26 20.04 17.38
C ASN A 276 12.81 20.48 17.15
N VAL A 277 11.96 20.34 18.15
CA VAL A 277 10.58 20.84 18.15
C VAL A 277 10.52 22.06 19.05
N TYR A 278 10.49 23.26 18.47
CA TYR A 278 10.54 24.50 19.26
C TYR A 278 9.18 24.88 19.82
N LEU A 279 8.21 25.10 18.93
CA LEU A 279 6.86 25.51 19.30
C LEU A 279 5.85 25.17 18.22
N GLY A 280 4.58 25.21 18.56
CA GLY A 280 3.47 25.17 17.62
C GLY A 280 2.59 26.42 17.74
N ASP A 281 1.90 26.79 16.66
CA ASP A 281 0.93 27.89 16.64
C ASP A 281 -0.14 27.63 15.56
N GLY A 282 -1.26 28.34 15.65
CA GLY A 282 -2.30 28.41 14.64
C GLY A 282 -3.60 27.69 15.00
N TRP A 283 -3.64 26.89 16.07
CA TRP A 283 -4.84 26.13 16.43
C TRP A 283 -6.03 27.02 16.74
N ARG A 284 -5.84 28.10 17.51
CA ARG A 284 -6.89 29.09 17.83
C ARG A 284 -7.51 29.80 16.61
N LEU A 285 -6.83 29.74 15.45
CA LEU A 285 -7.30 30.36 14.20
C LEU A 285 -8.11 29.38 13.35
N ASP A 286 -7.84 28.08 13.49
CA ASP A 286 -8.45 27.02 12.69
C ASP A 286 -9.56 26.29 13.45
N PHE A 287 -9.55 26.31 14.78
CA PHE A 287 -10.48 25.61 15.66
C PHE A 287 -11.17 26.57 16.64
N SER A 288 -12.40 26.22 17.06
CA SER A 288 -13.11 26.97 18.10
C SER A 288 -12.40 26.85 19.45
N HIS A 289 -12.59 27.82 20.33
CA HIS A 289 -12.00 27.80 21.67
C HIS A 289 -12.37 26.57 22.51
N THR A 290 -13.53 25.95 22.23
CA THR A 290 -14.02 24.76 22.93
C THR A 290 -13.76 23.47 22.15
N HIS A 291 -12.89 23.48 21.13
CA HIS A 291 -12.70 22.33 20.26
C HIS A 291 -11.98 21.18 20.94
N PHE A 292 -10.97 21.51 21.74
CA PHE A 292 -10.17 20.55 22.48
C PHE A 292 -10.70 20.45 23.90
N ASP A 293 -10.57 21.53 24.67
CA ASP A 293 -11.14 21.62 26.01
C ASP A 293 -12.32 22.57 26.07
N SER A 294 -13.32 22.21 26.88
CA SER A 294 -14.53 23.05 27.04
C SER A 294 -14.29 24.32 27.85
N TYR A 295 -13.34 24.30 28.79
CA TYR A 295 -13.19 25.35 29.81
C TYR A 295 -11.76 25.89 29.97
N SER A 296 -10.78 25.28 29.30
CA SER A 296 -9.36 25.64 29.33
C SER A 296 -8.80 25.76 27.91
N PRO A 297 -7.62 26.37 27.73
CA PRO A 297 -6.79 26.11 26.55
C PRO A 297 -6.29 24.65 26.52
N PRO A 298 -5.80 24.17 25.36
CA PRO A 298 -5.38 22.79 25.15
C PRO A 298 -4.05 22.40 25.81
N ASP A 299 -3.92 21.12 26.17
CA ASP A 299 -2.73 20.50 26.73
C ASP A 299 -1.89 19.77 25.66
N PHE A 300 -1.19 20.53 24.81
CA PHE A 300 -0.53 19.95 23.64
C PHE A 300 0.81 19.25 23.92
N TYR A 301 1.02 18.13 23.22
CA TYR A 301 2.31 17.47 23.08
C TYR A 301 2.54 16.91 21.66
N THR A 302 3.79 16.71 21.29
CA THR A 302 4.18 16.23 19.95
C THR A 302 4.83 14.85 20.03
N LYS A 303 4.34 13.90 19.23
CA LYS A 303 4.98 12.61 18.96
C LYS A 303 5.79 12.71 17.67
N VAL A 304 7.05 12.31 17.72
CA VAL A 304 7.98 12.28 16.59
C VAL A 304 8.38 10.83 16.32
N TYR A 305 8.14 10.37 15.10
CA TYR A 305 8.40 9.00 14.69
C TYR A 305 9.32 8.94 13.49
N ILE A 306 10.24 7.98 13.50
CA ILE A 306 10.88 7.47 12.29
C ILE A 306 10.21 6.17 11.88
N ILE A 307 9.77 6.14 10.63
CA ILE A 307 9.17 4.97 9.99
C ILE A 307 10.12 4.56 8.87
N GLY A 308 10.65 3.35 8.92
CA GLY A 308 11.71 2.92 8.00
C GLY A 308 11.95 1.42 8.09
N VAL A 309 13.21 1.02 7.89
CA VAL A 309 13.66 -0.31 8.30
C VAL A 309 13.53 -0.47 9.83
N GLY A 310 13.50 -1.72 10.31
CA GLY A 310 13.31 -1.99 11.73
C GLY A 310 14.35 -1.32 12.63
N ALA A 311 15.62 -1.32 12.20
CA ALA A 311 16.73 -0.71 12.94
C ALA A 311 16.63 0.83 13.09
N ASP A 312 15.94 1.50 12.15
CA ASP A 312 15.80 2.96 12.13
C ASP A 312 14.53 3.42 12.85
N SER A 313 13.59 2.50 13.08
CA SER A 313 12.27 2.84 13.60
C SER A 313 12.36 3.31 15.05
N GLY A 314 11.80 4.49 15.33
CA GLY A 314 11.88 5.10 16.65
C GLY A 314 10.70 6.02 16.95
N LYS A 315 10.33 6.13 18.22
CA LYS A 315 9.28 7.00 18.75
C LYS A 315 9.87 7.89 19.84
N ARG A 316 9.57 9.19 19.79
CA ARG A 316 9.86 10.18 20.83
C ARG A 316 8.60 11.00 21.08
N LYS A 317 8.47 11.53 22.29
CA LYS A 317 7.34 12.35 22.73
C LYS A 317 7.93 13.54 23.50
N THR A 318 7.45 14.75 23.20
CA THR A 318 7.75 15.93 24.01
C THR A 318 6.98 15.86 25.34
N ARG A 319 7.37 16.70 26.30
CA ARG A 319 6.51 16.99 27.44
C ARG A 319 5.18 17.58 26.98
N ILE A 320 4.18 17.44 27.84
CA ILE A 320 2.89 18.11 27.70
C ILE A 320 3.08 19.57 28.15
N ILE A 321 2.54 20.51 27.39
CA ILE A 321 2.45 21.92 27.78
C ILE A 321 0.98 22.17 28.05
N GLU A 322 0.65 22.39 29.32
CA GLU A 322 -0.72 22.57 29.79
C GLU A 322 -1.22 23.99 29.52
N ASP A 323 -2.52 24.14 29.30
CA ASP A 323 -3.25 25.42 29.21
C ASP A 323 -2.63 26.44 28.23
N GLU A 324 -2.13 26.01 27.06
CA GLU A 324 -1.42 26.90 26.12
C GLU A 324 -1.73 26.63 24.63
N TRP A 325 -2.29 27.63 23.94
CA TRP A 325 -2.56 27.59 22.50
C TRP A 325 -1.30 27.69 21.63
N VAL A 326 -0.20 28.21 22.18
CA VAL A 326 1.10 28.37 21.51
C VAL A 326 2.19 27.61 22.27
N PRO A 327 2.12 26.26 22.32
CA PRO A 327 2.99 25.44 23.16
C PRO A 327 4.46 25.59 22.75
N LYS A 328 5.35 25.78 23.74
CA LYS A 328 6.81 25.91 23.55
C LYS A 328 7.54 24.73 24.21
N TRP A 329 7.87 23.72 23.41
CA TRP A 329 8.56 22.52 23.88
C TRP A 329 10.07 22.75 24.01
N GLY A 330 10.73 23.20 22.93
CA GLY A 330 12.18 23.41 22.91
C GLY A 330 13.01 22.13 23.04
N GLU A 331 12.47 20.98 22.64
CA GLU A 331 13.09 19.66 22.83
C GLU A 331 13.80 19.17 21.57
N GLU A 332 14.93 18.49 21.74
CA GLU A 332 15.73 17.88 20.66
C GLU A 332 15.71 16.36 20.75
N PHE A 333 15.58 15.71 19.60
CA PHE A 333 15.61 14.26 19.45
C PHE A 333 16.63 13.84 18.40
N GLU A 334 17.38 12.78 18.71
CA GLU A 334 18.35 12.17 17.81
C GLU A 334 17.86 10.82 17.30
N PHE A 335 18.00 10.61 15.99
CA PHE A 335 17.64 9.38 15.29
C PHE A 335 18.81 8.91 14.42
N PRO A 336 19.57 7.89 14.85
CA PRO A 336 20.54 7.23 13.98
C PRO A 336 19.81 6.42 12.90
N LEU A 337 20.21 6.62 11.64
CA LEU A 337 19.58 6.02 10.46
C LEU A 337 20.61 5.22 9.66
N THR A 338 20.32 3.94 9.48
CA THR A 338 21.07 2.99 8.68
C THR A 338 20.64 3.03 7.21
N VAL A 339 19.35 3.28 6.94
CA VAL A 339 18.77 3.37 5.59
C VAL A 339 17.90 4.64 5.45
N PRO A 340 18.51 5.84 5.52
CA PRO A 340 17.78 7.10 5.50
C PRO A 340 17.00 7.34 4.21
N GLU A 341 17.35 6.70 3.09
CA GLU A 341 16.65 6.82 1.81
C GLU A 341 15.24 6.22 1.82
N LEU A 342 14.94 5.34 2.78
CA LEU A 342 13.61 4.74 2.97
C LEU A 342 12.89 5.26 4.23
N ALA A 343 13.52 6.16 4.98
CA ALA A 343 12.97 6.68 6.22
C ALA A 343 11.95 7.81 5.97
N LEU A 344 10.84 7.76 6.70
CA LEU A 344 9.83 8.80 6.78
C LEU A 344 9.80 9.35 8.22
N LEU A 345 9.88 10.67 8.35
CA LEU A 345 9.65 11.41 9.58
C LEU A 345 8.14 11.70 9.69
N ARG A 346 7.46 11.07 10.65
CA ARG A 346 6.06 11.36 10.97
C ARG A 346 5.99 12.16 12.26
N ILE A 347 5.24 13.24 12.23
CA ILE A 347 5.01 14.12 13.38
C ILE A 347 3.51 14.18 13.62
N GLU A 348 3.09 14.00 14.87
CA GLU A 348 1.70 14.02 15.29
C GLU A 348 1.59 14.85 16.56
N VAL A 349 0.76 15.88 16.54
CA VAL A 349 0.41 16.67 17.73
C VAL A 349 -0.89 16.11 18.27
N ARG A 350 -0.92 15.92 19.59
CA ARG A 350 -2.14 15.58 20.32
C ARG A 350 -2.33 16.53 21.48
N GLU A 351 -3.58 16.66 21.85
CA GLU A 351 -4.01 17.26 23.09
C GLU A 351 -4.20 16.12 24.11
N TYR A 352 -3.82 16.36 25.37
CA TYR A 352 -3.78 15.34 26.41
C TYR A 352 -5.02 15.45 27.30
N ASP A 353 -5.85 14.40 27.28
CA ASP A 353 -6.98 14.29 28.19
C ASP A 353 -6.69 13.22 29.25
N MET A 354 -6.83 13.57 30.54
CA MET A 354 -6.61 12.62 31.63
C MET A 354 -7.65 11.50 31.69
N SER A 355 -8.88 11.75 31.21
CA SER A 355 -10.04 10.88 31.39
C SER A 355 -10.57 10.29 30.08
N GLU A 356 -10.21 10.88 28.94
CA GLU A 356 -10.61 10.42 27.61
C GLU A 356 -9.39 10.07 26.73
N LYS A 357 -9.66 9.82 25.44
CA LYS A 357 -8.60 9.57 24.46
C LYS A 357 -8.07 10.90 23.97
N ASP A 358 -6.76 11.10 24.11
CA ASP A 358 -6.02 12.25 23.56
C ASP A 358 -6.52 12.70 22.18
N ASP A 359 -6.94 13.96 22.13
CA ASP A 359 -7.50 14.56 20.94
C ASP A 359 -6.46 14.83 19.86
N PHE A 360 -6.91 14.78 18.61
CA PHE A 360 -6.01 14.92 17.47
C PHE A 360 -5.79 16.38 17.11
N GLY A 361 -4.57 16.89 17.37
CA GLY A 361 -4.17 18.26 17.05
C GLY A 361 -3.64 18.47 15.64
N GLY A 362 -3.24 17.41 14.93
CA GLY A 362 -2.72 17.51 13.56
C GLY A 362 -1.51 16.61 13.31
N GLN A 363 -1.22 16.33 12.04
CA GLN A 363 -0.05 15.52 11.69
C GLN A 363 0.62 15.92 10.37
N THR A 364 1.83 15.42 10.17
CA THR A 364 2.51 15.42 8.88
C THR A 364 3.41 14.20 8.74
N CYS A 365 3.71 13.80 7.51
CA CYS A 365 4.63 12.72 7.19
C CYS A 365 5.54 13.20 6.06
N LEU A 366 6.85 13.15 6.28
CA LEU A 366 7.87 13.76 5.43
C LEU A 366 8.98 12.74 5.12
N PRO A 367 9.35 12.52 3.85
CA PRO A 367 10.51 11.71 3.51
C PRO A 367 11.79 12.35 4.06
N VAL A 368 12.61 11.58 4.79
CA VAL A 368 13.85 12.09 5.39
C VAL A 368 14.81 12.60 4.31
N SER A 369 14.86 11.93 3.16
CA SER A 369 15.68 12.31 2.01
C SER A 369 15.30 13.66 1.37
N GLU A 370 14.08 14.15 1.60
CA GLU A 370 13.55 15.41 1.04
C GLU A 370 13.52 16.54 2.09
N LEU A 371 13.89 16.25 3.34
CA LEU A 371 13.95 17.24 4.41
C LEU A 371 15.08 18.25 4.16
N ARG A 372 14.77 19.54 4.35
CA ARG A 372 15.76 20.62 4.22
C ARG A 372 16.32 20.99 5.59
N PRO A 373 17.66 21.09 5.76
CA PRO A 373 18.28 21.42 7.05
C PRO A 373 17.94 22.84 7.52
N GLY A 374 18.19 23.11 8.79
CA GLY A 374 17.96 24.40 9.43
C GLY A 374 16.55 24.54 10.02
N ILE A 375 16.18 25.77 10.37
CA ILE A 375 14.88 26.08 10.99
C ILE A 375 13.82 26.14 9.88
N ARG A 376 12.70 25.43 10.09
CA ARG A 376 11.61 25.26 9.14
C ARG A 376 10.26 25.46 9.85
N SER A 377 9.33 26.06 9.14
CA SER A 377 7.91 26.05 9.52
C SER A 377 7.24 24.87 8.82
N VAL A 378 6.70 23.94 9.60
CA VAL A 378 6.14 22.66 9.14
C VAL A 378 4.62 22.70 9.32
N SER A 379 3.89 22.74 8.21
CA SER A 379 2.41 22.71 8.26
C SER A 379 1.88 21.34 8.67
N LEU A 380 0.82 21.37 9.48
CA LEU A 380 0.07 20.17 9.87
C LEU A 380 -1.19 20.01 9.02
N HIS A 381 -1.77 18.83 9.11
CA HIS A 381 -2.94 18.39 8.37
C HIS A 381 -3.90 17.66 9.30
N ASP A 382 -5.17 17.63 8.93
CA ASP A 382 -6.22 16.93 9.66
C ASP A 382 -6.12 15.40 9.53
N LYS A 383 -7.13 14.65 10.01
CA LYS A 383 -7.15 13.17 9.84
C LYS A 383 -7.28 12.75 8.37
N LYS A 384 -7.91 13.58 7.53
CA LYS A 384 -8.26 13.29 6.13
C LYS A 384 -7.13 13.53 5.14
N GLY A 385 -6.11 14.29 5.53
CA GLY A 385 -5.03 14.70 4.63
C GLY A 385 -5.12 16.16 4.21
N GLU A 386 -6.16 16.87 4.65
CA GLU A 386 -6.36 18.27 4.31
C GLU A 386 -5.46 19.15 5.16
N LYS A 387 -4.84 20.13 4.50
CA LYS A 387 -3.90 21.04 5.15
C LYS A 387 -4.65 21.98 6.09
N LEU A 388 -4.23 22.02 7.35
CA LEU A 388 -4.69 23.04 8.30
C LEU A 388 -4.17 24.41 7.85
N LYS A 389 -5.05 25.42 7.85
CA LYS A 389 -4.78 26.71 7.21
C LYS A 389 -3.68 27.47 7.94
N SER A 390 -3.74 27.48 9.26
CA SER A 390 -2.89 28.27 10.13
C SER A 390 -1.92 27.41 10.95
N VAL A 391 -2.28 26.16 11.26
CA VAL A 391 -1.49 25.30 12.16
C VAL A 391 -0.12 24.93 11.60
N ARG A 392 0.94 25.28 12.34
CA ARG A 392 2.34 24.99 11.98
C ARG A 392 3.20 24.72 13.21
N LEU A 393 4.23 23.91 13.01
CA LEU A 393 5.32 23.71 13.97
C LEU A 393 6.57 24.46 13.51
N LEU A 394 7.26 25.12 14.43
CA LEU A 394 8.62 25.61 14.21
C LEU A 394 9.60 24.52 14.63
N MET A 395 10.37 24.00 13.68
CA MET A 395 11.27 22.88 13.90
C MET A 395 12.66 23.15 13.33
N ARG A 396 13.68 22.43 13.80
CA ARG A 396 15.01 22.41 13.17
C ARG A 396 15.37 20.99 12.78
N PHE A 397 15.94 20.84 11.58
CA PHE A 397 16.51 19.58 11.11
C PHE A 397 18.02 19.74 10.94
N GLN A 398 18.80 18.82 11.51
CA GLN A 398 20.24 18.75 11.30
C GLN A 398 20.65 17.32 10.93
N PHE A 399 21.58 17.22 9.98
CA PHE A 399 22.06 15.99 9.40
C PHE A 399 23.53 15.84 9.79
N MET A 400 23.85 14.80 10.56
CA MET A 400 25.22 14.48 10.93
C MET A 400 25.61 13.19 10.21
N LEU A 401 26.54 13.29 9.26
CA LEU A 401 27.06 12.11 8.56
C LEU A 401 27.93 11.31 9.53
N SER A 402 27.76 10.00 9.53
CA SER A 402 28.54 9.05 10.35
C SER A 402 29.74 8.51 9.59
#